data_AF-A0A7R9WKZ9-F1
#
_entry.id   AF-A0A7R9WKZ9-F1
#
_cell.length_a   1.000
_cell.length_b   1.000
_cell.length_c   1.000
_cell.angle_alpha   90.00
_cell.angle_beta   90.00
_cell.angle_gamma   90.00
#
_symmetry.space_group_name_H-M   'P 1'
#
loop_
_entity.id
_entity.type
_entity.pdbx_description
1 polymer ?
#
loop_
_entity_poly.entity_id
_entity_poly.type
_entity_poly.pdbx_seq_one_letter_code
_entity_poly.pdbx_strand_id
1 'polypeptide(L)'
;PPVLLFETLSFQQQIEAFNNVDILVSAHGALLTGIFFMHRCSAVIEVFPTGYGRTRYFGTLSAISGVNHSFVYLGNDMVAESARNKRPRQTWKARSAHLCAPVHALVEAVRLQIDQWNKCCDINAA
;
A
#
# COMPACT_ATOMS: atom_id res chain seq x y z
N PRO A 1 11.17 2.63 17.62
CA PRO A 1 12.04 3.13 16.53
C PRO A 1 11.71 4.61 16.26
N PRO A 2 12.66 5.44 15.83
CA PRO A 2 12.40 6.85 15.50
C PRO A 2 11.49 6.97 14.27
N VAL A 3 10.74 8.08 14.19
CA VAL A 3 9.97 8.43 12.98
C VAL A 3 10.95 8.90 11.92
N LEU A 4 10.90 8.28 10.74
CA LEU A 4 11.70 8.70 9.58
C LEU A 4 10.86 9.62 8.70
N LEU A 5 11.41 10.79 8.39
CA LEU A 5 10.82 11.77 7.49
C LEU A 5 11.44 11.64 6.10
N PHE A 6 10.69 11.16 5.12
CA PHE A 6 11.20 10.85 3.79
C PHE A 6 11.75 12.08 3.06
N GLU A 7 11.21 13.27 3.32
CA GLU A 7 11.68 14.54 2.79
C GLU A 7 13.09 14.94 3.26
N THR A 8 13.59 14.31 4.34
CA THR A 8 14.93 14.55 4.87
C THR A 8 15.96 13.52 4.39
N LEU A 9 15.50 12.45 3.72
CA LEU A 9 16.35 11.39 3.20
C LEU A 9 16.85 11.74 1.80
N SER A 10 18.12 11.41 1.52
CA SER A 10 18.63 11.41 0.16
C SER A 10 17.88 10.40 -0.70
N PHE A 11 17.93 10.55 -2.02
CA PHE A 11 17.27 9.59 -2.92
C PHE A 11 17.75 8.15 -2.70
N GLN A 12 19.06 7.95 -2.48
CA GLN A 12 19.61 6.64 -2.17
C GLN A 12 19.07 6.08 -0.85
N GLN A 13 18.95 6.90 0.19
CA GLN A 13 18.36 6.49 1.46
C GLN A 13 16.88 6.14 1.34
N GLN A 14 16.13 6.83 0.47
CA GLN A 14 14.74 6.47 0.16
C GLN A 14 14.65 5.12 -0.54
N ILE A 15 15.52 4.85 -1.52
CA ILE A 15 15.62 3.54 -2.17
C ILE A 15 15.93 2.45 -1.15
N GLU A 16 16.94 2.65 -0.31
CA GLU A 16 17.33 1.70 0.74
C GLU A 16 16.19 1.46 1.74
N ALA A 17 15.43 2.49 2.10
CA ALA A 17 14.28 2.34 2.99
C ALA A 17 13.19 1.44 2.40
N PHE A 18 12.87 1.56 1.11
CA PHE A 18 11.91 0.67 0.44
C PHE A 18 12.49 -0.74 0.20
N ASN A 19 13.77 -0.84 -0.14
CA ASN A 19 14.40 -2.13 -0.45
C ASN A 19 14.54 -3.04 0.77
N ASN A 20 14.61 -2.48 1.98
CA ASN A 20 14.73 -3.22 3.24
C ASN A 20 13.38 -3.56 3.91
N VAL A 21 12.26 -3.49 3.18
CA VAL A 21 10.91 -3.75 3.72
C VAL A 21 10.27 -4.94 3.01
N ASP A 22 9.92 -5.97 3.79
CA ASP A 22 9.19 -7.15 3.29
C ASP A 22 7.70 -6.84 3.05
N ILE A 23 7.07 -6.12 3.97
CA ILE A 23 5.65 -5.76 3.91
C ILE A 23 5.48 -4.28 4.24
N LEU A 24 5.08 -3.48 3.25
CA LEU A 24 4.79 -2.06 3.40
C LEU A 24 3.30 -1.85 3.68
N VAL A 25 2.96 -1.31 4.84
CA VAL A 25 1.62 -0.80 5.13
C VAL A 25 1.64 0.71 4.99
N SER A 26 0.84 1.25 4.06
CA SER A 26 0.84 2.69 3.79
C SER A 26 -0.57 3.20 3.50
N ALA A 27 -0.81 4.46 3.87
CA ALA A 27 -1.89 5.23 3.26
C ALA A 27 -1.73 5.21 1.74
N HIS A 28 -2.86 5.20 1.03
CA HIS A 28 -2.86 5.49 -0.40
C HIS A 28 -2.17 6.84 -0.70
N GLY A 29 -1.41 6.93 -1.79
CA GLY A 29 -0.81 8.21 -2.17
C GLY A 29 0.49 8.08 -2.95
N ALA A 30 1.05 9.24 -3.31
CA ALA A 30 2.22 9.31 -4.19
C ALA A 30 3.50 8.70 -3.60
N LEU A 31 3.60 8.53 -2.28
CA LEU A 31 4.72 7.84 -1.63
C LEU A 31 4.92 6.41 -2.18
N LEU A 32 3.83 5.77 -2.61
CA LEU A 32 3.84 4.41 -3.16
C LEU A 32 4.53 4.28 -4.52
N THR A 33 4.98 5.38 -5.15
CA THR A 33 5.89 5.26 -6.29
C THR A 33 7.19 4.54 -5.91
N GLY A 34 7.58 4.60 -4.63
CA GLY A 34 8.73 3.88 -4.09
C GLY A 34 8.59 2.36 -4.07
N ILE A 35 7.37 1.80 -4.26
CA ILE A 35 7.16 0.34 -4.41
C ILE A 35 8.08 -0.25 -5.49
N PHE A 36 8.42 0.55 -6.52
CA PHE A 36 9.33 0.13 -7.57
C PHE A 36 10.70 -0.36 -7.06
N PHE A 37 11.14 0.14 -5.91
CA PHE A 37 12.44 -0.19 -5.30
C PHE A 37 12.37 -1.31 -4.26
N MET A 38 11.17 -1.78 -3.91
CA MET A 38 11.01 -2.93 -3.02
C MET A 38 11.53 -4.21 -3.70
N HIS A 39 12.03 -5.15 -2.91
CA HIS A 39 12.51 -6.42 -3.47
C HIS A 39 11.34 -7.29 -3.98
N ARG A 40 11.61 -8.20 -4.91
CA ARG A 40 10.62 -9.18 -5.37
C ARG A 40 10.09 -10.02 -4.22
N CYS A 41 8.87 -10.52 -4.35
CA CYS A 41 8.12 -11.25 -3.33
C CYS A 41 7.68 -10.41 -2.12
N SER A 42 8.15 -9.17 -1.95
CA SER A 42 7.61 -8.25 -0.94
C SER A 42 6.14 -7.93 -1.21
N ALA A 43 5.49 -7.25 -0.26
CA ALA A 43 4.09 -6.89 -0.35
C ALA A 43 3.83 -5.43 0.01
N VAL A 44 2.78 -4.86 -0.57
CA VAL A 44 2.19 -3.60 -0.15
C VAL A 44 0.72 -3.78 0.23
N ILE A 45 0.33 -3.11 1.31
CA ILE A 45 -1.05 -3.00 1.79
C ILE A 45 -1.43 -1.52 1.75
N GLU A 46 -2.26 -1.15 0.78
CA GLU A 46 -2.77 0.21 0.67
C GLU A 46 -4.01 0.44 1.54
N VAL A 47 -3.99 1.49 2.35
CA VAL A 47 -5.15 1.89 3.17
C VAL A 47 -5.92 3.02 2.49
N PHE A 48 -7.17 2.73 2.14
CA PHE A 48 -8.07 3.62 1.43
C PHE A 48 -9.23 4.11 2.32
N PRO A 49 -9.52 5.43 2.35
CA PRO A 49 -10.65 6.00 3.07
C PRO A 49 -11.94 5.75 2.32
N THR A 50 -13.06 5.86 3.03
CA THR A 50 -14.40 5.78 2.44
C THR A 50 -14.56 6.78 1.29
N GLY A 51 -15.05 6.29 0.16
CA GLY A 51 -15.31 7.10 -1.03
C GLY A 51 -14.10 7.40 -1.90
N TYR A 52 -12.94 6.79 -1.64
CA TYR A 52 -11.78 6.85 -2.51
C TYR A 52 -11.06 5.50 -2.58
N GLY A 53 -11.24 4.78 -3.68
CA GLY A 53 -10.53 3.54 -4.01
C GLY A 53 -9.97 3.59 -5.42
N ARG A 54 -8.65 3.66 -5.56
CA ARG A 54 -7.94 3.75 -6.84
C ARG A 54 -6.78 2.76 -6.89
N THR A 55 -7.11 1.48 -6.78
CA THR A 55 -6.14 0.38 -6.67
C THR A 55 -5.34 0.12 -7.95
N ARG A 56 -5.86 0.48 -9.13
CA ARG A 56 -5.27 0.08 -10.42
C ARG A 56 -3.85 0.59 -10.64
N TYR A 57 -3.55 1.83 -10.26
CA TYR A 57 -2.26 2.46 -10.58
C TYR A 57 -1.12 1.74 -9.86
N PHE A 58 -1.16 1.72 -8.52
CA PHE A 58 -0.13 1.06 -7.71
C PHE A 58 -0.25 -0.46 -7.75
N GLY A 59 -1.44 -1.02 -8.02
CA GLY A 59 -1.57 -2.45 -8.34
C GLY A 59 -0.80 -2.84 -9.60
N THR A 60 -0.84 -2.01 -10.65
CA THR A 60 -0.06 -2.24 -11.87
C THR A 60 1.44 -2.05 -11.60
N LEU A 61 1.83 -1.01 -10.85
CA LEU A 61 3.22 -0.79 -10.46
C LEU A 61 3.77 -1.98 -9.66
N SER A 62 3.00 -2.48 -8.69
CA SER A 62 3.38 -3.63 -7.88
C SER A 62 3.59 -4.87 -8.75
N ALA A 63 2.65 -5.13 -9.67
CA ALA A 63 2.74 -6.26 -10.59
C ALA A 63 4.01 -6.23 -11.47
N ILE A 64 4.37 -5.08 -12.04
CA ILE A 64 5.59 -4.97 -12.86
C ILE A 64 6.87 -5.04 -12.00
N SER A 65 6.80 -4.65 -10.73
CA SER A 65 7.92 -4.71 -9.78
C SER A 65 8.06 -6.08 -9.10
N GLY A 66 7.12 -7.01 -9.31
CA GLY A 66 7.13 -8.31 -8.63
C GLY A 66 6.81 -8.21 -7.13
N VAL A 67 6.06 -7.17 -6.76
CA VAL A 67 5.55 -6.91 -5.41
C VAL A 67 4.08 -7.32 -5.37
N ASN A 68 3.68 -8.00 -4.32
CA ASN A 68 2.27 -8.36 -4.13
C ASN A 68 1.45 -7.16 -3.66
N HIS A 69 0.26 -6.98 -4.22
CA HIS A 69 -0.60 -5.83 -3.93
C HIS A 69 -1.88 -6.25 -3.24
N SER A 70 -2.18 -5.61 -2.12
CA SER A 70 -3.47 -5.71 -1.46
C SER A 70 -3.90 -4.36 -0.88
N PHE A 71 -5.12 -4.29 -0.38
CA PHE A 71 -5.64 -3.06 0.19
C PHE A 71 -6.62 -3.32 1.33
N VAL A 72 -6.70 -2.36 2.25
CA VAL A 72 -7.74 -2.25 3.27
C VAL A 72 -8.56 -1.02 2.95
N TYR A 73 -9.87 -1.23 2.77
CA TYR A 73 -10.82 -0.16 2.50
C TYR A 73 -11.66 0.11 3.74
N LEU A 74 -11.78 1.39 4.13
CA LEU A 74 -12.45 1.79 5.37
C LEU A 74 -13.96 2.03 5.23
N GLY A 75 -14.51 1.92 4.02
CA GLY A 75 -15.95 1.97 3.78
C GLY A 75 -16.58 0.60 3.60
N ASN A 76 -17.85 0.58 3.21
CA ASN A 76 -18.62 -0.66 3.05
C ASN A 76 -18.59 -1.19 1.61
N ASP A 77 -18.48 -0.31 0.62
CA ASP A 77 -18.46 -0.67 -0.79
C ASP A 77 -17.56 0.28 -1.57
N MET A 78 -16.31 -0.12 -1.77
CA MET A 78 -15.30 0.69 -2.44
C MET A 78 -15.74 1.15 -3.82
N VAL A 79 -16.38 0.26 -4.59
CA VAL A 79 -16.74 0.54 -5.99
C VAL A 79 -17.88 1.55 -6.03
N ALA A 80 -18.97 1.29 -5.31
CA ALA A 80 -20.12 2.18 -5.30
C ALA A 80 -19.80 3.53 -4.64
N GLU A 81 -19.05 3.55 -3.53
CA GLU A 81 -18.69 4.77 -2.83
C GLU A 81 -17.70 5.63 -3.63
N SER A 82 -16.71 5.01 -4.28
CA SER A 82 -15.80 5.75 -5.18
C SER A 82 -16.51 6.26 -6.42
N ALA A 83 -17.47 5.50 -6.96
CA ALA A 83 -18.26 5.89 -8.13
C ALA A 83 -19.21 7.06 -7.81
N ARG A 84 -19.66 7.23 -6.57
CA ARG A 84 -20.45 8.39 -6.12
C ARG A 84 -19.62 9.67 -6.05
N ASN A 85 -18.33 9.56 -5.73
CA ASN A 85 -17.42 10.71 -5.64
C ASN A 85 -16.78 11.08 -6.99
N LYS A 86 -17.62 11.50 -7.95
CA LYS A 86 -17.16 11.94 -9.28
C LYS A 86 -16.66 13.39 -9.31
N ARG A 87 -17.04 14.22 -8.34
CA ARG A 87 -16.65 15.64 -8.32
C ARG A 87 -15.23 15.79 -7.77
N PRO A 88 -14.31 16.54 -8.43
CA PRO A 88 -12.93 16.70 -7.98
C PRO A 88 -12.79 17.13 -6.51
N ARG A 89 -13.65 18.05 -6.05
CA ARG A 89 -13.67 18.52 -4.66
C ARG A 89 -14.03 17.42 -3.65
N GLN A 90 -14.97 16.54 -3.99
CA GLN A 90 -15.35 15.41 -3.14
C GLN A 90 -14.23 14.36 -3.10
N THR A 91 -13.60 14.09 -4.25
CA THR A 91 -12.44 13.20 -4.34
C THR A 91 -11.27 13.73 -3.48
N TRP A 92 -10.97 15.02 -3.53
CA TRP A 92 -9.91 15.61 -2.71
C TRP A 92 -10.21 15.54 -1.20
N LYS A 93 -11.47 15.78 -0.81
CA LYS A 93 -11.91 15.63 0.58
C LYS A 93 -11.78 14.18 1.07
N ALA A 94 -12.13 13.20 0.23
CA ALA A 94 -11.97 11.79 0.58
C ALA A 94 -10.48 11.41 0.72
N ARG A 95 -9.61 11.88 -0.19
CA ARG A 95 -8.15 11.65 -0.14
C ARG A 95 -7.47 12.24 1.09
N SER A 96 -7.99 13.36 1.61
CA SER A 96 -7.45 14.05 2.79
C SER A 96 -8.08 13.59 4.11
N ALA A 97 -8.93 12.56 4.07
CA ALA A 97 -9.54 12.01 5.26
C ALA A 97 -8.47 11.42 6.19
N HIS A 98 -8.63 11.62 7.50
CA HIS A 98 -7.81 10.97 8.50
C HIS A 98 -8.08 9.47 8.47
N LEU A 99 -7.04 8.67 8.27
CA LEU A 99 -7.16 7.22 8.21
C LEU A 99 -7.12 6.64 9.62
N CYS A 100 -8.20 5.97 10.01
CA CYS A 100 -8.30 5.22 11.25
C CYS A 100 -8.73 3.79 10.92
N ALA A 101 -7.79 2.99 10.43
CA ALA A 101 -8.05 1.60 10.11
C ALA A 101 -8.20 0.76 11.40
N PRO A 102 -9.19 -0.14 11.49
CA PRO A 102 -9.27 -1.07 12.61
C PRO A 102 -8.00 -1.93 12.68
N VAL A 103 -7.36 -1.98 13.84
CA VAL A 103 -6.10 -2.70 14.04
C VAL A 103 -6.23 -4.18 13.65
N HIS A 104 -7.35 -4.82 13.98
CA HIS A 104 -7.59 -6.21 13.61
C HIS A 104 -7.59 -6.42 12.09
N ALA A 105 -8.19 -5.51 11.32
CA ALA A 105 -8.24 -5.61 9.86
C ALA A 105 -6.84 -5.48 9.24
N LEU A 106 -6.01 -4.58 9.78
CA LEU A 106 -4.61 -4.46 9.35
C LEU A 106 -3.78 -5.69 9.72
N VAL A 107 -3.95 -6.23 10.93
CA VAL A 107 -3.22 -7.43 11.37
C VAL A 107 -3.58 -8.63 10.50
N GLU A 108 -4.87 -8.84 10.20
CA GLU A 108 -5.31 -9.91 9.30
C GLU A 108 -4.75 -9.72 7.88
N ALA A 109 -4.76 -8.49 7.36
CA ALA A 109 -4.16 -8.20 6.06
C ALA A 109 -2.65 -8.52 6.04
N VAL A 110 -1.91 -8.16 7.09
CA VAL A 110 -0.48 -8.49 7.22
C VAL A 110 -0.25 -10.00 7.30
N ARG A 111 -1.06 -10.74 8.07
CA ARG A 111 -0.96 -12.21 8.16
C ARG A 111 -1.11 -12.88 6.80
N LEU A 112 -2.09 -12.45 6.00
CA LEU A 112 -2.28 -12.95 4.64
C LEU A 112 -1.07 -12.67 3.74
N GLN A 113 -0.41 -11.53 3.91
CA GLN A 113 0.81 -11.20 3.18
C GLN A 113 2.01 -12.04 3.62
N ILE A 114 2.15 -12.34 4.91
CA ILE A 114 3.19 -13.25 5.42
C ILE A 114 3.04 -14.65 4.79
N ASP A 115 1.81 -15.17 4.73
CA ASP A 115 1.55 -16.47 4.11
C ASP A 115 1.88 -16.50 2.61
N GLN A 116 1.67 -15.39 1.91
CA GLN A 116 2.02 -15.24 0.49
C GLN A 116 3.52 -15.08 0.28
N TRP A 117 4.18 -14.32 1.15
CA TRP A 117 5.63 -14.13 1.14
C TRP A 117 6.37 -15.45 1.33
N ASN A 118 5.97 -16.25 2.33
CA ASN A 118 6.54 -17.58 2.59
C ASN A 118 6.50 -18.47 1.33
N LYS A 119 5.34 -18.52 0.66
CA LYS A 119 5.17 -19.30 -0.59
C LYS A 119 6.05 -18.81 -1.73
N CYS A 120 6.30 -17.49 -1.81
CA CYS A 120 7.13 -16.90 -2.85
C CYS A 120 8.62 -17.14 -2.61
N CYS A 121 9.06 -17.11 -1.34
CA CYS A 121 10.43 -17.41 -0.95
C CYS A 121 10.78 -18.90 -1.10
N ASP A 122 9.85 -19.81 -0.81
CA ASP A 122 10.08 -21.26 -0.92
C ASP A 122 10.40 -21.72 -2.35
N ILE A 123 9.92 -20.99 -3.38
CA ILE A 123 10.17 -21.33 -4.79
C ILE A 123 11.62 -21.01 -5.20
N ASN A 124 12.32 -20.15 -4.46
CA ASN A 124 13.74 -19.82 -4.72
C ASN A 124 14.72 -20.63 -3.86
N ALA A 125 14.24 -21.58 -3.04
CA ALA A 125 15.05 -22.47 -2.21
C ALA A 125 15.31 -23.86 -2.86
N ALA A 126 14.85 -24.08 -4.10
CA ALA A 126 15.05 -25.29 -4.90
C ALA A 126 15.90 -25.02 -6.14
#